data_AF-A0A930UW62-F1
#
_entry.id   AF-A0A930UW62-F1
#
_cell.length_a   1.000
_cell.length_b   1.000
_cell.length_c   1.000
_cell.angle_alpha   90.00
_cell.angle_beta   90.00
_cell.angle_gamma   90.00
#
_symmetry.space_group_name_H-M   'P 1'
#
loop_
_entity.id
_entity.type
_entity.pdbx_description
1 polymer ?
#
loop_
_entity_poly.entity_id
_entity_poly.type
_entity_poly.pdbx_seq_one_letter_code
_entity_poly.pdbx_strand_id
1 'polypeptide(L)'
;MAAMDDGLFFSGDSADGKNSNVKNTFGRKLSEEAKIVGGVTTPANLTDNNIGVVSNGSDTLTIKLAKRLTGLDSTTYTSPTTKTDDGNATSTMKVDGNGIRFVDDKDTAKTDAPSLTTDGITGGNKTITDVASGIGGEVKDSSHNNANTFLENVNKIGKKDGDQPAADAISENVVVNAKDLKNLVDTGFKLNTSGQGNAGASTVKIGDTIKIIDGANTKVSAIDDSTTGAYIPH
;
A
#
# COMPACT_ATOMS: atom_id res chain seq x y z
N MET A 1 54.24 0.99 -39.91
CA MET A 1 54.27 2.46 -39.81
C MET A 1 52.85 2.93 -40.01
N ALA A 2 52.30 3.68 -39.07
CA ALA A 2 50.98 4.26 -39.28
C ALA A 2 51.10 5.36 -40.35
N ALA A 3 50.29 5.32 -41.41
CA ALA A 3 50.24 6.40 -42.38
C ALA A 3 49.45 7.59 -41.79
N MET A 4 49.61 8.80 -42.36
CA MET A 4 48.81 9.98 -41.98
C MET A 4 47.28 9.75 -42.11
N ASP A 5 46.88 8.70 -42.84
CA ASP A 5 45.49 8.28 -43.06
C ASP A 5 45.02 7.13 -42.13
N ASP A 6 45.90 6.61 -41.25
CA ASP A 6 45.54 5.55 -40.30
C ASP A 6 44.76 6.15 -39.13
N GLY A 7 43.46 5.84 -39.07
CA GLY A 7 42.52 6.38 -38.10
C GLY A 7 42.43 5.62 -36.78
N LEU A 8 41.69 6.20 -35.82
CA LEU A 8 41.24 5.49 -34.62
C LEU A 8 39.92 4.77 -34.91
N PHE A 9 39.76 3.58 -34.35
CA PHE A 9 38.52 2.82 -34.40
C PHE A 9 37.84 2.85 -33.04
N PHE A 10 36.53 3.01 -33.07
CA PHE A 10 35.67 3.04 -31.89
C PHE A 10 34.60 1.99 -32.05
N SER A 11 34.39 1.20 -31.00
CA SER A 11 33.40 0.13 -30.97
C SER A 11 32.45 0.32 -29.80
N GLY A 12 31.16 0.08 -30.03
CA GLY A 12 30.15 -0.04 -28.99
C GLY A 12 29.70 -1.48 -28.80
N ASP A 13 28.84 -1.72 -27.80
CA ASP A 13 28.35 -3.06 -27.48
C ASP A 13 27.45 -3.65 -28.58
N SER A 14 26.73 -2.82 -29.33
CA SER A 14 25.76 -3.25 -30.35
C SER A 14 25.71 -2.30 -31.55
N ALA A 15 25.38 -2.83 -32.72
CA ALA A 15 25.02 -2.01 -33.88
C ALA A 15 23.64 -1.38 -33.66
N ASP A 16 23.36 -0.24 -34.32
CA ASP A 16 22.08 0.45 -34.21
C ASP A 16 20.92 -0.30 -34.91
N GLY A 17 21.24 -1.32 -35.71
CA GLY A 17 20.27 -2.18 -36.39
C GLY A 17 19.45 -1.50 -37.48
N LYS A 18 19.74 -0.22 -37.78
CA LYS A 18 19.04 0.53 -38.83
C LYS A 18 19.63 0.19 -40.20
N ASN A 19 18.79 0.15 -41.22
CA ASN A 19 19.20 -0.09 -42.62
C ASN A 19 20.08 -1.34 -42.80
N SER A 20 19.79 -2.41 -42.04
CA SER A 20 20.57 -3.66 -42.03
C SER A 20 22.05 -3.49 -41.61
N ASN A 21 22.39 -2.38 -40.93
CA ASN A 21 23.72 -2.17 -40.38
C ASN A 21 23.98 -3.11 -39.20
N VAL A 22 24.98 -3.98 -39.36
CA VAL A 22 25.45 -4.92 -38.34
C VAL A 22 26.81 -4.51 -37.74
N LYS A 23 27.37 -3.37 -38.16
CA LYS A 23 28.67 -2.89 -37.66
C LYS A 23 28.48 -2.08 -36.37
N ASN A 24 29.03 -2.58 -35.29
CA ASN A 24 29.17 -1.87 -34.01
C ASN A 24 30.47 -1.07 -33.90
N THR A 25 31.26 -1.00 -34.98
CA THR A 25 32.58 -0.34 -35.02
C THR A 25 32.64 0.66 -36.16
N PHE A 26 33.24 1.83 -35.92
CA PHE A 26 33.53 2.83 -36.95
C PHE A 26 34.95 3.40 -36.80
N GLY A 27 35.56 3.79 -37.92
CA GLY A 27 36.89 4.43 -37.95
C GLY A 27 36.78 5.93 -38.19
N ARG A 28 37.72 6.71 -37.64
CA ARG A 28 37.87 8.16 -37.85
C ARG A 28 39.31 8.50 -38.17
N LYS A 29 39.52 9.28 -39.22
CA LYS A 29 40.86 9.79 -39.57
C LYS A 29 41.34 10.80 -38.53
N LEU A 30 42.64 11.08 -38.54
CA LEU A 30 43.20 12.15 -37.73
C LEU A 30 42.48 13.49 -38.06
N SER A 31 42.13 14.26 -37.04
CA SER A 31 41.36 15.52 -37.14
C SER A 31 39.88 15.38 -37.49
N GLU A 32 39.35 14.16 -37.63
CA GLU A 32 37.90 13.97 -37.76
C GLU A 32 37.18 13.95 -36.40
N GLU A 33 36.11 14.74 -36.28
CA GLU A 33 35.34 14.90 -35.02
C GLU A 33 34.45 13.69 -34.66
N ALA A 34 34.80 12.90 -33.64
CA ALA A 34 33.90 11.91 -33.05
C ALA A 34 32.89 12.56 -32.07
N LYS A 35 31.59 12.44 -32.34
CA LYS A 35 30.52 12.95 -31.47
C LYS A 35 29.98 11.87 -30.54
N ILE A 36 29.81 12.21 -29.27
CA ILE A 36 29.15 11.38 -28.25
C ILE A 36 27.92 12.15 -27.75
N VAL A 37 26.72 11.62 -27.97
CA VAL A 37 25.45 12.33 -27.72
C VAL A 37 24.51 11.51 -26.84
N GLY A 38 23.96 12.13 -25.78
CA GLY A 38 23.05 11.50 -24.80
C GLY A 38 21.58 11.97 -24.89
N GLY A 39 21.24 12.85 -25.83
CA GLY A 39 19.86 13.30 -26.09
C GLY A 39 19.39 14.53 -25.30
N VAL A 40 19.71 14.64 -24.00
CA VAL A 40 19.39 15.82 -23.19
C VAL A 40 20.45 16.91 -23.39
N THR A 41 20.01 18.14 -23.72
CA THR A 41 20.91 19.25 -24.08
C THR A 41 20.97 20.39 -23.04
N THR A 42 20.00 20.46 -22.13
CA THR A 42 19.98 21.47 -21.05
C THR A 42 20.81 20.97 -19.87
N PRO A 43 21.94 21.62 -19.51
CA PRO A 43 22.83 21.12 -18.45
C PRO A 43 22.15 21.00 -17.08
N ALA A 44 21.23 21.91 -16.76
CA ALA A 44 20.47 21.88 -15.50
C ALA A 44 19.54 20.66 -15.36
N ASN A 45 19.23 19.95 -16.47
CA ASN A 45 18.42 18.74 -16.46
C ASN A 45 19.28 17.46 -16.42
N LEU A 46 20.60 17.60 -16.29
CA LEU A 46 21.54 16.48 -16.19
C LEU A 46 21.98 16.29 -14.75
N THR A 47 22.25 15.05 -14.38
CA THR A 47 22.80 14.72 -13.06
C THR A 47 24.31 14.61 -13.10
N ASP A 48 24.96 15.08 -12.05
CA ASP A 48 26.39 14.88 -11.85
C ASP A 48 26.71 13.56 -11.16
N ASN A 49 27.91 13.03 -11.39
CA ASN A 49 28.54 11.92 -10.64
C ASN A 49 27.80 10.56 -10.66
N ASN A 50 26.72 10.40 -11.44
CA ASN A 50 25.98 9.15 -11.56
C ASN A 50 26.57 8.17 -12.58
N ILE A 51 27.47 8.63 -13.46
CA ILE A 51 28.14 7.81 -14.48
C ILE A 51 29.62 7.65 -14.11
N GLY A 52 30.04 6.41 -13.90
CA GLY A 52 31.45 6.04 -13.74
C GLY A 52 32.02 5.43 -15.00
N VAL A 53 33.32 5.67 -15.25
CA VAL A 53 34.07 5.06 -16.35
C VAL A 53 35.23 4.27 -15.77
N VAL A 54 35.36 3.00 -16.15
CA VAL A 54 36.37 2.08 -15.62
C VAL A 54 37.20 1.53 -16.77
N SER A 55 38.51 1.78 -16.77
CA SER A 55 39.43 1.17 -17.73
C SER A 55 39.80 -0.26 -17.32
N ASN A 56 39.85 -1.16 -18.30
CA ASN A 56 40.44 -2.50 -18.12
C ASN A 56 41.98 -2.51 -18.25
N GLY A 57 42.60 -1.37 -18.60
CA GLY A 57 44.05 -1.24 -18.78
C GLY A 57 44.60 -1.67 -20.14
N SER A 58 43.77 -2.16 -21.06
CA SER A 58 44.21 -2.57 -22.42
C SER A 58 43.56 -1.75 -23.52
N ASP A 59 42.23 -1.80 -23.62
CA ASP A 59 41.50 -1.40 -24.83
C ASP A 59 40.05 -1.01 -24.57
N THR A 60 39.55 -1.19 -23.34
CA THR A 60 38.13 -1.00 -23.02
C THR A 60 37.95 -0.03 -21.85
N LEU A 61 37.03 0.92 -22.04
CA LEU A 61 36.46 1.75 -20.98
C LEU A 61 35.01 1.31 -20.75
N THR A 62 34.73 0.68 -19.61
CA THR A 62 33.35 0.31 -19.25
C THR A 62 32.66 1.49 -18.58
N ILE A 63 31.53 1.91 -19.15
CA ILE A 63 30.65 2.92 -18.58
C ILE A 63 29.65 2.22 -17.65
N LYS A 64 29.46 2.72 -16.43
CA LYS A 64 28.56 2.14 -15.43
C LYS A 64 27.74 3.22 -14.73
N LEU A 65 26.52 2.87 -14.36
CA LEU A 65 25.73 3.66 -13.41
C LEU A 65 26.27 3.47 -11.99
N ALA A 66 26.21 4.52 -11.18
CA ALA A 66 26.44 4.43 -9.75
C ALA A 66 25.39 3.53 -9.10
N LYS A 67 25.78 2.75 -8.07
CA LYS A 67 24.84 1.91 -7.30
C LYS A 67 23.76 2.74 -6.59
N ARG A 68 24.08 4.00 -6.28
CA ARG A 68 23.18 4.98 -5.67
C ARG A 68 23.11 6.16 -6.63
N LEU A 69 21.97 6.31 -7.30
CA LEU A 69 21.71 7.48 -8.12
C LEU A 69 21.26 8.63 -7.22
N THR A 70 21.90 9.79 -7.35
CA THR A 70 21.60 10.99 -6.55
C THR A 70 21.33 12.19 -7.43
N GLY A 71 20.56 13.17 -6.94
CA GLY A 71 20.22 14.38 -7.68
C GLY A 71 19.19 14.17 -8.81
N LEU A 72 18.40 13.09 -8.75
CA LEU A 72 17.27 12.87 -9.66
C LEU A 72 16.03 13.59 -9.12
N ASP A 73 15.32 14.32 -9.98
CA ASP A 73 14.03 14.93 -9.62
C ASP A 73 12.90 13.92 -9.55
N SER A 74 12.86 12.99 -10.52
CA SER A 74 11.85 11.93 -10.58
C SER A 74 12.30 10.77 -11.46
N THR A 75 11.59 9.64 -11.33
CA THR A 75 11.65 8.53 -12.28
C THR A 75 10.22 8.12 -12.65
N THR A 76 10.03 7.76 -13.92
CA THR A 76 8.74 7.26 -14.42
C THR A 76 8.90 5.87 -15.00
N TYR A 77 7.94 5.00 -14.71
CA TYR A 77 7.87 3.64 -15.22
C TYR A 77 6.53 3.48 -15.92
N THR A 78 6.56 3.39 -17.25
CA THR A 78 5.37 3.16 -18.07
C THR A 78 5.39 1.74 -18.60
N SER A 79 4.33 0.98 -18.32
CA SER A 79 4.18 -0.40 -18.78
C SER A 79 2.72 -0.67 -19.15
N PRO A 80 2.45 -1.60 -20.08
CA PRO A 80 1.13 -2.21 -20.21
C PRO A 80 0.66 -2.75 -18.85
N THR A 81 -0.61 -2.56 -18.53
CA THR A 81 -1.25 -3.18 -17.36
C THR A 81 -1.56 -4.63 -17.67
N THR A 82 -1.33 -5.51 -16.71
CA THR A 82 -1.58 -6.96 -16.85
C THR A 82 -2.86 -7.41 -16.14
N LYS A 83 -3.63 -6.46 -15.58
CA LYS A 83 -4.85 -6.78 -14.85
C LYS A 83 -5.98 -7.00 -15.86
N THR A 84 -6.68 -8.11 -15.71
CA THR A 84 -7.95 -8.36 -16.39
C THR A 84 -8.89 -7.19 -16.06
N ASP A 85 -9.52 -6.61 -17.07
CA ASP A 85 -10.47 -5.47 -17.03
C ASP A 85 -9.88 -4.07 -17.28
N ASP A 86 -8.55 -3.88 -17.28
CA ASP A 86 -7.95 -2.57 -17.59
C ASP A 86 -7.85 -2.28 -19.11
N GLY A 87 -8.29 -3.22 -19.97
CA GLY A 87 -8.02 -3.17 -21.41
C GLY A 87 -6.51 -3.15 -21.69
N ASN A 88 -6.09 -2.95 -22.92
CA ASN A 88 -4.66 -2.87 -23.26
C ASN A 88 -4.02 -1.53 -22.81
N ALA A 89 -4.39 -1.03 -21.63
CA ALA A 89 -4.01 0.28 -21.13
C ALA A 89 -2.54 0.28 -20.67
N THR A 90 -1.89 1.43 -20.82
CA THR A 90 -0.59 1.69 -20.20
C THR A 90 -0.82 2.45 -18.89
N SER A 91 -0.03 2.14 -17.88
CA SER A 91 0.02 2.88 -16.63
C SER A 91 1.41 3.42 -16.39
N THR A 92 1.47 4.66 -15.93
CA THR A 92 2.73 5.33 -15.57
C THR A 92 2.79 5.49 -14.06
N MET A 93 3.74 4.81 -13.42
CA MET A 93 4.13 5.06 -12.04
C MET A 93 5.20 6.14 -12.01
N LYS A 94 5.04 7.14 -11.15
CA LYS A 94 6.02 8.17 -10.88
C LYS A 94 6.54 8.04 -9.46
N VAL A 95 7.87 8.14 -9.32
CA VAL A 95 8.57 8.23 -8.05
C VAL A 95 9.31 9.55 -8.01
N ASP A 96 8.98 10.41 -7.05
CA ASP A 96 9.61 11.72 -6.85
C ASP A 96 9.61 12.11 -5.36
N GLY A 97 9.95 13.36 -5.04
CA GLY A 97 9.95 13.86 -3.67
C GLY A 97 8.60 13.80 -2.95
N ASN A 98 7.49 13.67 -3.69
CA ASN A 98 6.16 13.53 -3.09
C ASN A 98 5.81 12.06 -2.79
N GLY A 99 6.60 11.09 -3.26
CA GLY A 99 6.40 9.65 -3.02
C GLY A 99 6.14 8.85 -4.30
N ILE A 100 5.29 7.82 -4.19
CA ILE A 100 4.96 6.87 -5.26
C ILE A 100 3.48 7.03 -5.63
N ARG A 101 3.21 7.32 -6.90
CA ARG A 101 1.82 7.45 -7.40
C ARG A 101 1.72 7.09 -8.87
N PHE A 102 0.49 6.81 -9.32
CA PHE A 102 0.19 6.73 -10.74
C PHE A 102 -0.21 8.09 -11.29
N VAL A 103 0.26 8.41 -12.50
CA VAL A 103 -0.05 9.65 -13.21
C VAL A 103 -0.68 9.38 -14.57
N ASP A 104 -1.40 10.35 -15.09
CA ASP A 104 -1.91 10.36 -16.46
C ASP A 104 -0.86 10.85 -17.48
N ASP A 105 -1.29 11.04 -18.73
CA ASP A 105 -0.45 11.53 -19.83
C ASP A 105 0.03 12.98 -19.66
N LYS A 106 -0.57 13.73 -18.71
CA LYS A 106 -0.25 15.12 -18.37
C LYS A 106 0.48 15.21 -17.03
N ASP A 107 1.03 14.10 -16.53
CA ASP A 107 1.74 14.01 -15.25
C ASP A 107 0.86 14.39 -14.03
N THR A 108 -0.46 14.32 -14.18
CA THR A 108 -1.43 14.58 -13.11
C THR A 108 -1.69 13.29 -12.32
N ALA A 109 -1.70 13.39 -10.99
CA ALA A 109 -1.96 12.24 -10.12
C ALA A 109 -3.37 11.67 -10.36
N LYS A 110 -3.44 10.34 -10.56
CA LYS A 110 -4.71 9.63 -10.67
C LYS A 110 -5.33 9.44 -9.27
N THR A 111 -6.61 9.77 -9.12
CA THR A 111 -7.33 9.67 -7.83
C THR A 111 -8.01 8.31 -7.62
N ASP A 112 -8.16 7.54 -8.68
CA ASP A 112 -8.73 6.18 -8.73
C ASP A 112 -7.65 5.08 -8.73
N ALA A 113 -6.41 5.44 -8.40
CA ALA A 113 -5.26 4.56 -8.30
C ALA A 113 -4.63 4.67 -6.89
N PRO A 114 -4.04 3.57 -6.37
CA PRO A 114 -3.32 3.62 -5.12
C PRO A 114 -2.14 4.59 -5.17
N SER A 115 -1.85 5.23 -4.04
CA SER A 115 -0.64 6.03 -3.88
C SER A 115 -0.10 5.97 -2.45
N LEU A 116 1.21 6.22 -2.33
CA LEU A 116 1.92 6.43 -1.09
C LEU A 116 2.66 7.77 -1.23
N THR A 117 2.14 8.82 -0.62
CA THR A 117 2.69 10.18 -0.74
C THR A 117 3.03 10.77 0.64
N THR A 118 3.56 11.99 0.65
CA THR A 118 3.73 12.79 1.88
C THR A 118 2.42 13.04 2.62
N ASP A 119 1.27 12.91 1.93
CA ASP A 119 -0.06 13.07 2.51
C ASP A 119 -0.62 11.75 3.09
N GLY A 120 0.09 10.64 2.92
CA GLY A 120 -0.27 9.32 3.43
C GLY A 120 -0.54 8.29 2.34
N ILE A 121 -1.45 7.36 2.63
CA ILE A 121 -1.80 6.23 1.75
C ILE A 121 -3.25 6.37 1.32
N THR A 122 -3.52 6.30 0.02
CA THR A 122 -4.88 6.12 -0.51
C THR A 122 -4.97 4.83 -1.31
N GLY A 123 -6.08 4.12 -1.15
CA GLY A 123 -6.40 2.94 -1.96
C GLY A 123 -6.92 3.28 -3.35
N GLY A 124 -7.19 4.56 -3.66
CA GLY A 124 -7.74 4.97 -4.96
C GLY A 124 -9.04 4.26 -5.30
N ASN A 125 -10.01 4.28 -4.38
CA ASN A 125 -11.27 3.55 -4.47
C ASN A 125 -11.14 2.02 -4.56
N LYS A 126 -9.98 1.45 -4.23
CA LYS A 126 -9.78 0.00 -4.15
C LYS A 126 -9.71 -0.46 -2.70
N THR A 127 -10.19 -1.68 -2.45
CA THR A 127 -10.04 -2.35 -1.16
C THR A 127 -8.57 -2.69 -0.92
N ILE A 128 -8.09 -2.42 0.29
CA ILE A 128 -6.79 -2.91 0.76
C ILE A 128 -7.02 -4.30 1.35
N THR A 129 -6.49 -5.33 0.69
CA THR A 129 -6.60 -6.73 1.11
C THR A 129 -5.38 -7.16 1.92
N ASP A 130 -5.44 -8.37 2.49
CA ASP A 130 -4.32 -8.99 3.21
C ASP A 130 -3.83 -8.20 4.44
N VAL A 131 -4.74 -7.41 5.02
CA VAL A 131 -4.52 -6.69 6.27
C VAL A 131 -4.66 -7.67 7.44
N ALA A 132 -3.55 -7.90 8.15
CA ALA A 132 -3.56 -8.68 9.38
C ALA A 132 -4.50 -8.06 10.43
N SER A 133 -5.05 -8.88 11.31
CA SER A 133 -5.94 -8.42 12.38
C SER A 133 -5.16 -7.55 13.37
N GLY A 134 -5.65 -6.35 13.63
CA GLY A 134 -5.01 -5.40 14.55
C GLY A 134 -5.28 -5.70 16.02
N ILE A 135 -6.41 -6.38 16.32
CA ILE A 135 -6.83 -6.72 17.68
C ILE A 135 -6.51 -8.19 18.02
N GLY A 136 -6.66 -9.09 17.05
CA GLY A 136 -6.46 -10.53 17.22
C GLY A 136 -7.54 -11.21 18.07
N GLY A 137 -7.29 -12.46 18.44
CA GLY A 137 -8.19 -13.24 19.30
C GLY A 137 -9.43 -13.81 18.59
N GLU A 138 -10.20 -14.58 19.35
CA GLU A 138 -11.41 -15.26 18.91
C GLU A 138 -12.54 -15.07 19.93
N VAL A 139 -13.79 -15.05 19.45
CA VAL A 139 -14.96 -14.96 20.35
C VAL A 139 -15.11 -16.21 21.22
N LYS A 140 -14.62 -17.35 20.72
CA LYS A 140 -14.62 -18.64 21.40
C LYS A 140 -13.33 -19.38 21.09
N ASP A 141 -12.30 -19.10 21.87
CA ASP A 141 -10.97 -19.68 21.69
C ASP A 141 -10.88 -21.03 22.40
N SER A 142 -10.82 -22.11 21.61
CA SER A 142 -10.78 -23.47 22.14
C SER A 142 -9.49 -23.77 22.92
N SER A 143 -8.42 -23.03 22.67
CA SER A 143 -7.15 -23.16 23.40
C SER A 143 -7.19 -22.46 24.75
N HIS A 144 -8.15 -21.55 24.96
CA HIS A 144 -8.34 -20.79 26.19
C HIS A 144 -9.66 -21.16 26.87
N ASN A 145 -9.98 -22.45 26.97
CA ASN A 145 -11.20 -22.96 27.61
C ASN A 145 -12.49 -22.32 27.07
N ASN A 146 -12.53 -22.07 25.75
CA ASN A 146 -13.63 -21.39 25.07
C ASN A 146 -13.89 -19.94 25.55
N ALA A 147 -12.88 -19.27 26.11
CA ALA A 147 -12.93 -17.87 26.48
C ALA A 147 -13.05 -16.96 25.25
N ASN A 148 -13.47 -15.72 25.48
CA ASN A 148 -13.49 -14.66 24.46
C ASN A 148 -12.17 -13.89 24.51
N THR A 149 -11.15 -14.41 23.83
CA THR A 149 -9.82 -13.80 23.77
C THR A 149 -9.80 -12.53 22.92
N PHE A 150 -10.78 -12.33 22.02
CA PHE A 150 -10.97 -11.06 21.34
C PHE A 150 -11.28 -9.93 22.33
N LEU A 151 -12.24 -10.13 23.24
CA LEU A 151 -12.61 -9.11 24.23
C LEU A 151 -11.47 -8.83 25.22
N GLU A 152 -10.70 -9.86 25.60
CA GLU A 152 -9.47 -9.69 26.37
C GLU A 152 -8.46 -8.78 25.66
N ASN A 153 -8.32 -8.90 24.34
CA ASN A 153 -7.46 -8.02 23.56
C ASN A 153 -8.05 -6.62 23.36
N VAL A 154 -9.36 -6.48 23.18
CA VAL A 154 -10.02 -5.17 23.13
C VAL A 154 -9.73 -4.37 24.40
N ASN A 155 -9.75 -5.02 25.57
CA ASN A 155 -9.41 -4.38 26.85
C ASN A 155 -7.94 -3.94 26.98
N LYS A 156 -7.07 -4.35 26.04
CA LYS A 156 -5.68 -3.91 25.98
C LYS A 156 -5.50 -2.68 25.09
N ILE A 157 -6.50 -2.29 24.30
CA ILE A 157 -6.41 -1.11 23.43
C ILE A 157 -6.25 0.15 24.30
N GLY A 158 -5.20 0.91 24.05
CA GLY A 158 -4.90 2.14 24.80
C GLY A 158 -4.55 1.91 26.29
N LYS A 159 -4.36 0.65 26.71
CA LYS A 159 -4.07 0.32 28.12
C LYS A 159 -2.77 0.98 28.57
N LYS A 160 -2.81 1.61 29.75
CA LYS A 160 -1.67 2.30 30.36
C LYS A 160 -1.25 1.66 31.69
N ASP A 161 0.02 1.82 32.01
CA ASP A 161 0.60 1.61 33.33
C ASP A 161 1.18 2.95 33.81
N GLY A 162 0.40 3.67 34.63
CA GLY A 162 0.63 5.09 34.90
C GLY A 162 0.48 5.95 33.63
N ASP A 163 1.49 6.76 33.33
CA ASP A 163 1.50 7.64 32.14
C ASP A 163 2.04 6.95 30.87
N GLN A 164 2.51 5.71 30.97
CA GLN A 164 3.10 4.96 29.85
C GLN A 164 2.14 3.88 29.33
N PRO A 165 2.22 3.47 28.06
CA PRO A 165 1.51 2.28 27.58
C PRO A 165 1.91 1.03 28.38
N ALA A 166 0.93 0.18 28.71
CA ALA A 166 1.21 -1.10 29.34
C ALA A 166 1.99 -2.04 28.39
N ALA A 167 2.74 -3.00 28.94
CA ALA A 167 3.57 -3.92 28.14
C ALA A 167 2.76 -4.76 27.13
N ASP A 168 1.50 -5.05 27.45
CA ASP A 168 0.55 -5.78 26.60
C ASP A 168 -0.43 -4.86 25.85
N ALA A 169 -0.21 -3.54 25.87
CA ALA A 169 -1.12 -2.59 25.25
C ALA A 169 -1.17 -2.74 23.73
N ILE A 170 -2.37 -2.65 23.17
CA ILE A 170 -2.61 -2.51 21.74
C ILE A 170 -2.72 -1.00 21.44
N SER A 171 -1.98 -0.52 20.44
CA SER A 171 -2.03 0.89 20.05
C SER A 171 -3.43 1.27 19.54
N GLU A 172 -3.89 2.48 19.87
CA GLU A 172 -5.18 3.03 19.39
C GLU A 172 -5.17 3.30 17.88
N ASN A 173 -3.98 3.35 17.26
CA ASN A 173 -3.78 3.66 15.84
C ASN A 173 -3.58 2.41 14.96
N VAL A 174 -3.87 1.21 15.48
CA VAL A 174 -3.81 -0.02 14.65
C VAL A 174 -4.98 -0.04 13.67
N VAL A 175 -4.73 -0.62 12.49
CA VAL A 175 -5.79 -0.86 11.51
C VAL A 175 -6.56 -2.11 11.91
N VAL A 176 -7.90 -2.06 11.85
CA VAL A 176 -8.75 -3.24 12.06
C VAL A 176 -9.21 -3.79 10.71
N ASN A 177 -9.42 -5.11 10.64
CA ASN A 177 -9.93 -5.76 9.44
C ASN A 177 -11.37 -6.29 9.64
N ALA A 178 -11.94 -6.87 8.59
CA ALA A 178 -13.30 -7.40 8.64
C ALA A 178 -13.50 -8.53 9.67
N LYS A 179 -12.45 -9.30 10.01
CA LYS A 179 -12.50 -10.34 11.05
C LYS A 179 -12.64 -9.71 12.43
N ASP A 180 -11.94 -8.62 12.71
CA ASP A 180 -12.07 -7.87 13.97
C ASP A 180 -13.52 -7.37 14.17
N LEU A 181 -14.11 -6.78 13.11
CA LEU A 181 -15.51 -6.33 13.14
C LEU A 181 -16.48 -7.50 13.33
N LYS A 182 -16.23 -8.64 12.68
CA LYS A 182 -17.03 -9.85 12.87
C LYS A 182 -16.97 -10.36 14.31
N ASN A 183 -15.78 -10.36 14.92
CA ASN A 183 -15.61 -10.75 16.31
C ASN A 183 -16.38 -9.82 17.27
N LEU A 184 -16.42 -8.50 16.99
CA LEU A 184 -17.22 -7.55 17.75
C LEU A 184 -18.71 -7.87 17.69
N VAL A 185 -19.25 -8.11 16.50
CA VAL A 185 -20.67 -8.48 16.30
C VAL A 185 -21.00 -9.81 17.00
N ASP A 186 -20.11 -10.79 16.90
CA ASP A 186 -20.30 -12.12 17.48
C ASP A 186 -20.15 -12.15 19.02
N THR A 187 -19.37 -11.22 19.59
CA THR A 187 -19.20 -11.09 21.05
C THR A 187 -20.52 -10.72 21.73
N GLY A 188 -21.24 -9.73 21.19
CA GLY A 188 -22.50 -9.25 21.76
C GLY A 188 -22.39 -8.79 23.21
N PHE A 189 -23.52 -8.76 23.93
CA PHE A 189 -23.55 -8.62 25.38
C PHE A 189 -24.31 -9.79 26.02
N LYS A 190 -24.03 -10.05 27.29
CA LYS A 190 -24.68 -11.12 28.05
C LYS A 190 -25.91 -10.57 28.77
N LEU A 191 -27.08 -11.18 28.53
CA LEU A 191 -28.33 -10.88 29.22
C LEU A 191 -28.72 -12.05 30.12
N ASN A 192 -28.79 -11.81 31.43
CA ASN A 192 -29.27 -12.77 32.40
C ASN A 192 -30.64 -12.35 32.93
N THR A 193 -31.57 -13.29 33.05
CA THR A 193 -32.89 -13.04 33.65
C THR A 193 -33.17 -14.03 34.77
N SER A 194 -34.01 -13.64 35.72
CA SER A 194 -34.34 -14.47 36.88
C SER A 194 -34.93 -15.83 36.54
N GLY A 195 -35.48 -16.02 35.33
CA GLY A 195 -36.08 -17.27 34.86
C GLY A 195 -35.12 -18.26 34.21
N GLN A 196 -33.85 -17.91 33.97
CA GLN A 196 -32.92 -18.74 33.19
C GLN A 196 -32.22 -19.86 34.00
N GLY A 197 -32.41 -19.91 35.32
CA GLY A 197 -31.80 -20.93 36.19
C GLY A 197 -30.27 -20.97 36.05
N ASN A 198 -29.68 -22.18 36.03
CA ASN A 198 -28.23 -22.38 35.92
C ASN A 198 -27.71 -22.38 34.47
N ALA A 199 -28.55 -22.07 33.46
CA ALA A 199 -28.16 -22.16 32.05
C ALA A 199 -27.16 -21.08 31.60
N GLY A 200 -26.81 -20.13 32.47
CA GLY A 200 -25.93 -19.02 32.16
C GLY A 200 -26.62 -17.92 31.34
N ALA A 201 -25.97 -16.76 31.24
CA ALA A 201 -26.52 -15.63 30.51
C ALA A 201 -26.59 -15.88 28.99
N SER A 202 -27.71 -15.54 28.36
CA SER A 202 -27.86 -15.54 26.90
C SER A 202 -26.98 -14.46 26.27
N THR A 203 -26.43 -14.74 25.08
CA THR A 203 -25.73 -13.70 24.31
C THR A 203 -26.73 -13.01 23.41
N VAL A 204 -26.82 -11.69 23.51
CA VAL A 204 -27.57 -10.83 22.60
C VAL A 204 -26.55 -10.16 21.69
N LYS A 205 -26.59 -10.46 20.40
CA LYS A 205 -25.70 -9.90 19.38
C LYS A 205 -26.27 -8.61 18.80
N ILE A 206 -25.43 -7.85 18.10
CA ILE A 206 -25.88 -6.72 17.31
C ILE A 206 -26.84 -7.23 16.22
N GLY A 207 -28.05 -6.67 16.18
CA GLY A 207 -29.12 -7.09 15.25
C GLY A 207 -30.15 -8.04 15.86
N ASP A 208 -29.90 -8.59 17.06
CA ASP A 208 -30.91 -9.39 17.76
C ASP A 208 -32.02 -8.49 18.33
N THR A 209 -33.26 -8.99 18.32
CA THR A 209 -34.39 -8.33 18.99
C THR A 209 -34.60 -8.92 20.37
N ILE A 210 -34.60 -8.07 21.40
CA ILE A 210 -35.08 -8.45 22.73
C ILE A 210 -36.59 -8.17 22.79
N LYS A 211 -37.37 -9.22 23.03
CA LYS A 211 -38.81 -9.10 23.31
C LYS A 211 -39.04 -9.15 24.81
N ILE A 212 -39.71 -8.13 25.33
CA ILE A 212 -40.20 -8.11 26.71
C ILE A 212 -41.71 -8.33 26.65
N ILE A 213 -42.20 -9.27 27.44
CA ILE A 213 -43.60 -9.70 27.44
C ILE A 213 -44.23 -9.44 28.82
N ASP A 214 -45.55 -9.29 28.86
CA ASP A 214 -46.32 -9.19 30.10
C ASP A 214 -46.06 -10.39 31.01
N GLY A 215 -45.96 -10.12 32.30
CA GLY A 215 -45.93 -11.13 33.36
C GLY A 215 -47.33 -11.30 33.98
N ALA A 216 -47.53 -12.37 34.76
CA ALA A 216 -48.84 -12.72 35.32
C ALA A 216 -49.55 -11.55 36.06
N ASN A 217 -48.79 -10.64 36.66
CA ASN A 217 -49.30 -9.46 37.38
C ASN A 217 -48.63 -8.14 36.94
N THR A 218 -47.93 -8.12 35.80
CA THR A 218 -47.18 -6.96 35.32
C THR A 218 -47.41 -6.75 33.84
N LYS A 219 -47.88 -5.56 33.45
CA LYS A 219 -47.96 -5.15 32.05
C LYS A 219 -46.69 -4.41 31.65
N VAL A 220 -46.06 -4.82 30.55
CA VAL A 220 -44.94 -4.12 29.93
C VAL A 220 -45.40 -3.60 28.59
N SER A 221 -45.45 -2.28 28.46
CA SER A 221 -45.69 -1.60 27.20
C SER A 221 -44.44 -0.83 26.78
N ALA A 222 -44.25 -0.65 25.48
CA ALA A 222 -43.44 0.46 25.01
C ALA A 222 -44.02 1.76 25.58
N ILE A 223 -43.17 2.60 26.17
CA ILE A 223 -43.55 3.98 26.48
C ILE A 223 -43.34 4.76 25.19
N ASP A 224 -44.42 5.18 24.54
CA ASP A 224 -44.32 5.92 23.28
C ASP A 224 -44.70 7.41 23.41
N ASP A 225 -45.24 7.80 24.55
CA ASP A 225 -45.55 9.18 24.89
C ASP A 225 -45.28 9.35 26.38
N SER A 226 -44.50 10.37 26.71
CA SER A 226 -44.06 10.70 28.07
C SER A 226 -45.19 11.06 29.04
N THR A 227 -46.46 10.95 28.64
CA THR A 227 -47.60 11.09 29.56
C THR A 227 -48.73 10.05 29.43
N THR A 228 -48.82 9.25 28.35
CA THR A 228 -50.00 8.35 28.16
C THR A 228 -49.77 6.95 27.55
N GLY A 229 -48.59 6.62 27.00
CA GLY A 229 -48.17 5.23 26.71
C GLY A 229 -48.93 4.41 25.66
N ALA A 230 -48.96 4.81 24.38
CA ALA A 230 -49.58 4.06 23.27
C ALA A 230 -48.86 4.15 21.89
N TYR A 231 -47.98 3.19 21.55
CA TYR A 231 -47.05 3.11 20.38
C TYR A 231 -47.58 3.45 18.97
N ILE A 232 -46.87 4.36 18.26
CA ILE A 232 -46.91 4.56 16.80
C ILE A 232 -45.56 4.20 16.14
N PRO A 233 -45.49 3.23 15.20
CA PRO A 233 -44.27 2.87 14.49
C PRO A 233 -43.84 3.87 13.41
N HIS A 234 -42.52 4.02 13.24
CA HIS A 234 -41.85 4.51 12.03
C HIS A 234 -40.94 3.41 11.48
#